data_AF-A0A2N2D4L5-F1
#
_entry.id   AF-A0A2N2D4L5-F1
#
_cell.length_a   1.000
_cell.length_b   1.000
_cell.length_c   1.000
_cell.angle_alpha   90.00
_cell.angle_beta   90.00
_cell.angle_gamma   90.00
#
_symmetry.space_group_name_H-M   'P 1'
#
loop_
_entity.id
_entity.type
_entity.pdbx_description
1 polymer ?
#
loop_
_entity_poly.entity_id
_entity_poly.type
_entity_poly.pdbx_seq_one_letter_code
_entity_poly.pdbx_strand_id
1 'polypeptide(L)'
;MDEMTILQKLICEIDRDTDIPAELKKRKKAYVLQLMQSAAQYITKVVEQGVQIQMLEGQVDRETKEMLAGIDASRTKIHDSLIVKINVVNRLCAEYNLDLICPGEDNRRQKGDFALELVTQYFQDRI
;
A
#
# COMPACT_ATOMS: atom_id res chain seq x y z
N MET A 1 11.39 -12.37 20.57
CA MET A 1 10.64 -13.34 19.76
C MET A 1 9.90 -12.47 18.77
N ASP A 2 10.40 -12.30 17.55
CA ASP A 2 9.73 -11.45 16.57
C ASP A 2 8.39 -12.08 16.21
N GLU A 3 7.32 -11.36 16.54
CA GLU A 3 5.98 -11.77 16.18
C GLU A 3 5.82 -11.60 14.66
N MET A 4 5.49 -12.69 13.96
CA MET A 4 5.31 -12.62 12.51
C MET A 4 4.16 -11.66 12.16
N THR A 5 4.41 -10.76 11.21
CA THR A 5 3.39 -9.84 10.71
C THR A 5 2.26 -10.61 10.02
N ILE A 6 1.07 -10.01 9.93
CA ILE A 6 -0.10 -10.63 9.26
C ILE A 6 0.24 -11.01 7.80
N LEU A 7 1.04 -10.20 7.11
CA LEU A 7 1.48 -10.50 5.74
C LEU A 7 2.38 -11.74 5.66
N GLN A 8 3.28 -11.91 6.63
CA GLN A 8 4.13 -13.12 6.70
C GLN A 8 3.28 -14.36 7.02
N LYS A 9 2.35 -14.24 7.97
CA LYS A 9 1.37 -15.30 8.28
C LYS A 9 0.57 -15.70 7.03
N LEU A 10 0.04 -14.73 6.29
CA LEU A 10 -0.71 -14.97 5.05
C LEU A 10 0.14 -15.70 3.98
N ILE A 11 1.39 -15.30 3.77
CA ILE A 11 2.27 -16.00 2.82
C ILE A 11 2.48 -17.46 3.23
N CYS A 12 2.69 -17.73 4.53
CA CYS A 12 2.84 -19.09 5.03
C CYS A 12 1.58 -19.94 4.83
N GLU A 13 0.39 -19.40 5.08
CA GLU A 13 -0.87 -20.12 4.86
C GLU A 13 -1.12 -20.41 3.38
N ILE A 14 -0.82 -19.46 2.48
CA ILE A 14 -0.87 -19.69 1.02
C ILE A 14 0.07 -20.83 0.60
N ASP A 15 1.27 -20.90 1.17
CA ASP A 15 2.23 -21.95 0.84
C ASP A 15 1.78 -23.33 1.35
N ARG A 16 1.13 -23.38 2.51
CA ARG A 16 0.63 -24.60 3.15
C ARG A 16 -0.65 -25.15 2.52
N ASP A 17 -1.46 -24.31 1.88
CA ASP A 17 -2.74 -24.71 1.26
C ASP A 17 -2.54 -25.79 0.18
N THR A 18 -2.82 -27.05 0.48
CA THR A 18 -2.63 -28.16 -0.47
C THR A 18 -3.73 -28.24 -1.52
N ASP A 19 -4.81 -27.50 -1.36
CA ASP A 19 -6.03 -27.63 -2.16
C ASP A 19 -6.00 -26.74 -3.41
N ILE A 20 -5.10 -25.76 -3.44
CA ILE A 20 -4.94 -24.86 -4.59
C ILE A 20 -3.70 -25.17 -5.46
N PRO A 21 -3.80 -25.02 -6.79
CA PRO A 21 -2.67 -25.22 -7.70
C PRO A 21 -1.49 -24.27 -7.42
N ALA A 22 -0.27 -24.72 -7.71
CA ALA A 22 0.96 -23.94 -7.51
C ALA A 22 0.94 -22.56 -8.21
N GLU A 23 0.37 -22.48 -9.41
CA GLU A 23 0.20 -21.21 -10.13
C GLU A 23 -0.72 -20.23 -9.39
N LEU A 24 -1.77 -20.74 -8.73
CA LEU A 24 -2.66 -19.89 -7.94
C LEU A 24 -1.96 -19.40 -6.67
N LYS A 25 -1.17 -20.25 -5.99
CA LYS A 25 -0.32 -19.83 -4.87
C LYS A 25 0.61 -18.69 -5.27
N LYS A 26 1.29 -18.85 -6.40
CA LYS A 26 2.20 -17.83 -6.94
C LYS A 26 1.48 -16.50 -7.18
N ARG A 27 0.28 -16.53 -7.77
CA ARG A 27 -0.56 -15.33 -7.98
C ARG A 27 -1.00 -14.69 -6.66
N LYS A 28 -1.48 -15.47 -5.69
CA LYS A 28 -1.89 -14.95 -4.37
C LYS A 28 -0.70 -14.26 -3.67
N LYS A 29 0.49 -14.88 -3.66
CA LYS A 29 1.71 -14.27 -3.11
C LYS A 29 2.14 -13.02 -3.88
N ALA A 30 1.97 -13.01 -5.20
CA ALA A 30 2.27 -11.82 -6.00
C ALA A 30 1.41 -10.62 -5.60
N TYR A 31 0.13 -10.80 -5.24
CA TYR A 31 -0.71 -9.70 -4.73
C TYR A 31 -0.17 -9.10 -3.42
N VAL A 32 0.35 -9.95 -2.51
CA VAL A 32 0.97 -9.50 -1.27
C VAL A 32 2.22 -8.66 -1.54
N LEU A 33 3.09 -9.11 -2.46
CA LEU A 33 4.29 -8.35 -2.85
C LEU A 33 3.93 -7.05 -3.60
N GLN A 34 2.91 -7.09 -4.46
CA GLN A 34 2.42 -5.92 -5.18
C GLN A 34 1.80 -4.87 -4.26
N LEU A 35 1.24 -5.27 -3.10
CA LEU A 35 0.78 -4.35 -2.06
C LEU A 35 1.96 -3.55 -1.50
N MET A 36 3.04 -4.22 -1.09
CA MET A 36 4.27 -3.56 -0.61
C MET A 36 4.80 -2.54 -1.62
N GLN A 37 4.86 -2.94 -2.89
CA GLN A 37 5.32 -2.07 -3.96
C GLN A 37 4.41 -0.85 -4.14
N SER A 38 3.09 -1.04 -4.08
CA SER A 38 2.15 0.09 -4.19
C SER A 38 2.17 1.01 -2.97
N ALA A 39 2.38 0.48 -1.77
CA ALA A 39 2.55 1.28 -0.57
C ALA A 39 3.78 2.18 -0.72
N ALA A 40 4.93 1.63 -1.11
CA ALA A 40 6.14 2.41 -1.38
C ALA A 40 5.93 3.48 -2.45
N GLN A 41 5.30 3.13 -3.58
CA GLN A 41 4.97 4.08 -4.65
C GLN A 41 4.09 5.23 -4.17
N TYR A 42 3.07 4.93 -3.34
CA TYR A 42 2.21 5.94 -2.76
C TYR A 42 2.98 6.89 -1.85
N ILE A 43 3.81 6.36 -0.94
CA ILE A 43 4.61 7.18 -0.03
C ILE A 43 5.62 8.05 -0.79
N THR A 44 6.30 7.51 -1.80
CA THR A 44 7.17 8.31 -2.68
C THR A 44 6.42 9.49 -3.29
N LYS A 45 5.19 9.26 -3.78
CA LYS A 45 4.39 10.32 -4.40
C LYS A 45 3.89 11.36 -3.42
N VAL A 46 3.54 10.97 -2.21
CA VAL A 46 3.20 11.90 -1.13
C VAL A 46 4.39 12.79 -0.78
N VAL A 47 5.59 12.21 -0.68
CA VAL A 47 6.82 12.97 -0.40
C VAL A 47 7.17 13.91 -1.55
N GLU A 48 7.19 13.43 -2.79
CA GLU A 48 7.44 14.25 -3.99
C GLU A 48 6.48 15.44 -4.05
N GLN A 49 5.19 15.20 -3.81
CA GLN A 49 4.19 16.26 -3.79
C GLN A 49 4.44 17.26 -2.65
N GLY A 50 4.77 16.78 -1.44
CA GLY A 50 5.07 17.65 -0.31
C GLY A 50 6.25 18.58 -0.60
N VAL A 51 7.33 18.05 -1.19
CA VAL A 51 8.50 18.83 -1.60
C VAL A 51 8.13 19.85 -2.69
N GLN A 52 7.37 19.44 -3.71
CA GLN A 52 6.95 20.33 -4.79
C GLN A 52 6.07 21.47 -4.30
N ILE A 53 5.11 21.20 -3.41
CA ILE A 53 4.26 22.24 -2.80
C ILE A 53 5.12 23.26 -2.05
N GLN A 54 6.11 22.82 -1.28
CA GLN A 54 7.02 23.71 -0.55
C GLN A 54 7.89 24.54 -1.50
N MET A 55 8.38 23.96 -2.60
CA MET A 55 9.18 24.69 -3.59
C MET A 55 8.37 25.77 -4.34
N LEU A 56 7.07 25.55 -4.52
CA LEU A 56 6.16 26.45 -5.22
C LEU A 56 5.47 27.43 -4.27
N GLU A 57 5.75 27.37 -2.96
CA GLU A 57 5.14 28.21 -1.95
C GLU A 57 5.47 29.69 -2.20
N GLY A 58 4.43 30.50 -2.47
CA GLY A 58 4.57 31.91 -2.85
C GLY A 58 4.52 32.19 -4.36
N GLN A 59 4.51 31.17 -5.21
CA GLN A 59 4.26 31.29 -6.66
C GLN A 59 2.76 31.08 -6.94
N VAL A 60 2.07 32.09 -7.48
CA VAL A 60 0.60 32.08 -7.64
C VAL A 60 0.16 32.17 -9.10
N ASP A 61 1.08 31.91 -10.04
CA ASP A 61 0.74 31.91 -11.46
C ASP A 61 -0.08 30.69 -11.87
N ARG A 62 -0.63 30.76 -13.09
CA ARG A 62 -1.51 29.73 -13.64
C ARG A 62 -0.78 28.42 -13.90
N GLU A 63 0.47 28.48 -14.34
CA GLU A 63 1.29 27.30 -14.64
C GLU A 63 1.56 26.49 -13.37
N THR A 64 1.87 27.17 -12.27
CA THR A 64 2.03 26.59 -10.93
C THR A 64 0.76 25.88 -10.48
N LYS A 65 -0.42 26.49 -10.71
CA LYS A 65 -1.72 25.86 -10.36
C LYS A 65 -2.02 24.63 -11.19
N GLU A 66 -1.75 24.67 -12.50
CA GLU A 66 -1.94 23.53 -13.40
C GLU A 66 -0.99 22.38 -13.05
N MET A 67 0.26 22.68 -12.68
CA MET A 67 1.23 21.71 -12.19
C MET A 67 0.77 21.05 -10.88
N LEU A 68 0.35 21.84 -9.88
CA LEU A 68 -0.18 21.34 -8.61
C LEU A 68 -1.40 20.43 -8.80
N ALA A 69 -2.33 20.79 -9.69
CA ALA A 69 -3.50 19.98 -10.01
C ALA A 69 -3.10 18.63 -10.67
N GLY A 70 -2.09 18.63 -11.55
CA GLY A 70 -1.55 17.41 -12.15
C GLY A 70 -0.93 16.47 -11.12
N ILE A 71 -0.23 17.03 -10.13
CA ILE A 71 0.38 16.27 -9.03
C ILE A 71 -0.70 15.63 -8.15
N ASP A 72 -1.73 16.40 -7.75
CA ASP A 72 -2.87 15.90 -6.97
C ASP A 72 -3.63 14.76 -7.69
N ALA A 73 -3.85 14.91 -9.00
CA ALA A 73 -4.49 13.88 -9.82
C ALA A 73 -3.65 12.59 -9.88
N SER A 74 -2.32 12.72 -9.98
CA SER A 74 -1.40 11.57 -9.98
C SER A 74 -1.41 10.85 -8.63
N ARG A 75 -1.33 11.59 -7.51
CA ARG A 75 -1.43 11.02 -6.15
C ARG A 75 -2.75 10.27 -5.99
N THR A 76 -3.87 10.85 -6.44
CA THR A 76 -5.20 10.24 -6.31
C THR A 76 -5.27 8.88 -7.00
N LYS A 77 -4.78 8.78 -8.25
CA LYS A 77 -4.75 7.51 -9.01
C LYS A 77 -3.92 6.44 -8.31
N ILE A 78 -2.76 6.82 -7.78
CA ILE A 78 -1.87 5.89 -7.08
C ILE A 78 -2.48 5.43 -5.76
N HIS A 79 -3.15 6.33 -5.05
CA HIS A 79 -3.88 6.00 -3.84
C HIS A 79 -5.05 5.05 -4.11
N ASP A 80 -5.83 5.27 -5.17
CA ASP A 80 -6.92 4.37 -5.56
C ASP A 80 -6.39 2.96 -5.85
N SER A 81 -5.26 2.87 -6.57
CA SER A 81 -4.61 1.59 -6.85
C SER A 81 -4.14 0.88 -5.57
N LEU A 82 -3.58 1.62 -4.62
CA LEU A 82 -3.19 1.10 -3.31
C LEU A 82 -4.41 0.55 -2.55
N ILE A 83 -5.52 1.30 -2.48
CA ILE A 83 -6.75 0.88 -1.80
C ILE A 83 -7.28 -0.44 -2.38
N VAL A 84 -7.33 -0.55 -3.71
CA VAL A 84 -7.74 -1.80 -4.38
C VAL A 84 -6.88 -2.97 -3.94
N LYS A 85 -5.55 -2.79 -3.87
CA LYS A 85 -4.63 -3.85 -3.43
C LYS A 85 -4.82 -4.22 -1.97
N ILE A 86 -5.02 -3.23 -1.08
CA ILE A 86 -5.34 -3.48 0.33
C ILE A 86 -6.61 -4.33 0.43
N ASN A 87 -7.65 -3.98 -0.33
CA ASN A 87 -8.92 -4.70 -0.32
C ASN A 87 -8.80 -6.13 -0.90
N VAL A 88 -7.93 -6.35 -1.89
CA VAL A 88 -7.60 -7.70 -2.37
C VAL A 88 -6.90 -8.52 -1.27
N VAL A 89 -5.88 -7.97 -0.62
CA VAL A 89 -5.13 -8.70 0.41
C VAL A 89 -5.96 -8.94 1.67
N ASN A 90 -6.80 -7.99 2.09
CA ASN A 90 -7.78 -8.20 3.16
C ASN A 90 -8.74 -9.36 2.85
N ARG A 91 -9.20 -9.50 1.60
CA ARG A 91 -10.02 -10.65 1.19
C ARG A 91 -9.24 -11.97 1.24
N LEU A 92 -7.96 -11.96 0.88
CA LEU A 92 -7.09 -13.13 1.05
C LEU A 92 -6.92 -13.48 2.53
N CYS A 93 -6.71 -12.50 3.41
CA CYS A 93 -6.68 -12.76 4.86
C CYS A 93 -7.96 -13.45 5.34
N ALA A 94 -9.13 -12.94 4.94
CA ALA A 94 -10.41 -13.54 5.30
C ALA A 94 -10.57 -14.98 4.78
N GLU A 95 -10.08 -15.29 3.58
CA GLU A 95 -10.10 -16.65 3.00
C GLU A 95 -9.32 -17.66 3.86
N TYR A 96 -8.22 -17.23 4.48
CA TYR A 96 -7.39 -18.07 5.37
C TYR A 96 -7.72 -17.88 6.87
N ASN A 97 -8.85 -17.24 7.20
CA ASN A 97 -9.26 -16.95 8.58
C ASN A 97 -8.20 -16.16 9.39
N LEU A 98 -7.48 -15.26 8.73
CA LEU A 98 -6.53 -14.33 9.34
C LEU A 98 -7.18 -12.97 9.57
N ASP A 99 -6.65 -12.23 10.55
CA ASP A 99 -7.01 -10.84 10.75
C ASP A 99 -6.73 -9.99 9.50
N LEU A 100 -7.55 -8.94 9.33
CA LEU A 100 -7.36 -7.99 8.24
C LEU A 100 -6.07 -7.20 8.46
N ILE A 101 -5.29 -7.01 7.39
CA ILE A 101 -4.04 -6.22 7.44
C ILE A 101 -4.31 -4.75 7.72
N CYS A 102 -5.49 -4.26 7.32
CA CYS A 102 -5.91 -2.89 7.55
C CYS A 102 -7.41 -2.92 7.92
N PRO A 103 -7.73 -3.13 9.21
CA PRO A 103 -9.09 -3.18 9.72
C PRO A 103 -9.67 -1.75 9.85
N GLY A 104 -10.98 -1.61 9.74
CA GLY A 104 -11.66 -0.32 9.87
C GLY A 104 -12.59 -0.01 8.69
N GLU A 105 -13.24 1.15 8.76
CA GLU A 105 -14.10 1.66 7.69
C GLU A 105 -13.30 1.92 6.40
N ASP A 106 -13.98 2.04 5.26
CA ASP A 106 -13.35 2.34 3.96
C ASP A 106 -12.89 3.82 3.91
N ASN A 107 -11.90 4.14 4.74
CA ASN A 107 -11.37 5.47 4.93
C ASN A 107 -10.03 5.59 4.21
N ARG A 108 -10.01 6.44 3.17
CA ARG A 108 -8.81 6.71 2.36
C ARG A 108 -7.62 7.15 3.21
N ARG A 109 -7.82 8.01 4.21
CA ARG A 109 -6.73 8.51 5.06
C ARG A 109 -6.09 7.35 5.83
N GLN A 110 -6.92 6.50 6.42
CA GLN A 110 -6.45 5.33 7.16
C GLN A 110 -5.65 4.36 6.26
N LYS A 111 -6.08 4.17 5.00
CA LYS A 111 -5.32 3.35 4.03
C LYS A 111 -3.96 3.97 3.68
N GLY A 112 -3.88 5.30 3.63
CA GLY A 112 -2.63 6.03 3.47
C GLY A 112 -1.71 5.88 4.68
N ASP A 113 -2.24 6.02 5.89
CA ASP A 113 -1.48 5.86 7.15
C ASP A 113 -0.95 4.42 7.29
N PHE A 114 -1.77 3.42 6.97
CA PHE A 114 -1.35 2.02 6.91
C PHE A 114 -0.20 1.80 5.91
N ALA A 115 -0.23 2.43 4.74
CA ALA A 115 0.87 2.30 3.78
C ALA A 115 2.18 2.87 4.30
N LEU A 116 2.13 3.96 5.08
CA LEU A 116 3.32 4.51 5.74
C LEU A 116 3.85 3.52 6.79
N GLU A 117 2.98 3.05 7.68
CA GLU A 117 3.32 2.06 8.71
C GLU A 117 4.00 0.83 8.09
N LEU A 118 3.42 0.30 7.02
CA LEU A 118 3.93 -0.87 6.31
C LEU A 118 5.33 -0.66 5.72
N VAL A 119 5.58 0.49 5.10
CA VAL A 119 6.89 0.83 4.53
C VAL A 119 7.92 1.10 5.63
N THR A 120 7.52 1.77 6.72
CA THR A 120 8.37 2.05 7.87
C THR A 120 8.79 0.77 8.58
N GLN A 121 7.84 -0.13 8.87
CA GLN A 121 8.14 -1.44 9.48
C GLN A 121 9.14 -2.21 8.62
N TYR A 122 8.89 -2.29 7.31
CA TYR A 122 9.79 -2.97 6.39
C TYR A 122 11.20 -2.37 6.34
N PHE A 123 11.31 -1.06 6.48
CA PHE A 123 12.61 -0.38 6.55
C PHE A 123 13.32 -0.67 7.88
N GLN A 124 12.59 -0.70 8.99
CA GLN A 124 13.13 -0.97 10.33
C GLN A 124 13.61 -2.42 10.47
N ASP A 125 12.83 -3.39 9.98
CA ASP A 125 13.16 -4.82 10.04
C ASP A 125 14.39 -5.21 9.20
N ARG A 126 14.87 -4.31 8.34
CA ARG A 126 16.06 -4.52 7.49
C ARG A 126 17.39 -4.16 8.19
N ILE A 127 17.34 -3.50 9.35
CA ILE A 127 18.53 -3.01 10.09
C ILE A 127 18.82 -3.91 11.28
#